data_AF-A0A939S6G2-F1
#
_entry.id   AF-A0A939S6G2-F1
#
_cell.length_a   1.000
_cell.length_b   1.000
_cell.length_c   1.000
_cell.angle_alpha   90.00
_cell.angle_beta   90.00
_cell.angle_gamma   90.00
#
_symmetry.space_group_name_H-M   'P 1'
#
loop_
_entity.id
_entity.type
_entity.pdbx_description
1 polymer ?
#
loop_
_entity_poly.entity_id
_entity_poly.type
_entity_poly.pdbx_seq_one_letter_code
_entity_poly.pdbx_strand_id
1 'polypeptide(L)'
;MPRQQDDDISKTDFAWQLRLHSLAYLPNIDRFIDLRHPKAGRHILPVLNEAGRMLRDTSIQSCLAARAAYEAELAEIAKAEQQKAALAEQLAPAAIAPCRADLEGPQAVSQLADDFIVQTTRNDGVVWADLVRLGWTGPQLKRHSDAARIVAQRRQEKQTAEVMA
;
A
#
# COMPACT_ATOMS: atom_id res chain seq x y z
N MET A 1 -19.60 -55.01 -20.84
CA MET A 1 -19.36 -53.66 -20.30
C MET A 1 -17.89 -53.60 -19.88
N PRO A 2 -17.05 -52.73 -20.48
CA PRO A 2 -15.67 -52.62 -20.02
C PRO A 2 -15.69 -51.95 -18.64
N ARG A 3 -14.98 -52.53 -17.67
CA ARG A 3 -14.75 -51.91 -16.36
C ARG A 3 -13.86 -50.69 -16.59
N GLN A 4 -14.39 -49.48 -16.34
CA GLN A 4 -13.57 -48.28 -16.20
C GLN A 4 -12.48 -48.60 -15.16
N GLN A 5 -11.22 -48.60 -15.58
CA GLN A 5 -10.09 -48.58 -14.66
C GLN A 5 -10.23 -47.32 -13.82
N ASP A 6 -10.22 -47.48 -12.50
CA ASP A 6 -10.15 -46.37 -11.55
C ASP A 6 -8.80 -45.66 -11.76
N ASP A 7 -8.76 -44.60 -12.57
CA ASP A 7 -7.59 -43.71 -12.76
C ASP A 7 -7.29 -42.83 -11.52
N ASP A 8 -7.91 -43.13 -10.38
CA ASP A 8 -7.77 -42.39 -9.14
C ASP A 8 -6.78 -43.07 -8.18
N ILE A 9 -6.09 -42.27 -7.38
CA ILE A 9 -5.07 -42.76 -6.45
C ILE A 9 -5.66 -43.70 -5.39
N SER A 10 -4.82 -44.62 -4.92
CA SER A 10 -5.21 -45.58 -3.89
C SER A 10 -5.55 -44.87 -2.56
N LYS A 11 -6.30 -45.54 -1.68
CA LYS A 11 -6.60 -45.00 -0.33
C LYS A 11 -5.34 -44.77 0.50
N THR A 12 -4.33 -45.63 0.33
CA THR A 12 -3.05 -45.53 1.05
C THR A 12 -2.26 -44.31 0.58
N ASP A 13 -2.17 -44.12 -0.73
CA ASP A 13 -1.48 -42.97 -1.32
C ASP A 13 -2.20 -41.67 -0.98
N PHE A 14 -3.53 -41.67 -1.01
CA PHE A 14 -4.33 -40.52 -0.58
C PHE A 14 -4.03 -40.13 0.88
N ALA A 15 -4.02 -41.09 1.81
CA ALA A 15 -3.69 -40.82 3.21
C ALA A 15 -2.25 -40.30 3.37
N TRP A 16 -1.31 -40.80 2.58
CA TRP A 16 0.06 -40.31 2.55
C TRP A 16 0.15 -38.87 2.02
N GLN A 17 -0.52 -38.57 0.91
CA GLN A 17 -0.57 -37.24 0.30
C GLN A 17 -1.19 -36.19 1.24
N LEU A 18 -2.28 -36.54 1.93
CA LEU A 18 -2.88 -35.67 2.95
C LEU A 18 -1.87 -35.30 4.04
N ARG A 19 -1.08 -36.28 4.52
CA ARG A 19 -0.03 -36.01 5.51
C ARG A 19 1.10 -35.16 4.94
N LEU A 20 1.60 -35.50 3.75
CA LEU A 20 2.69 -34.80 3.07
C LEU A 20 2.37 -33.31 2.92
N HIS A 21 1.16 -33.01 2.45
CA HIS A 21 0.72 -31.64 2.22
C HIS A 21 0.10 -30.98 3.44
N SER A 22 0.03 -31.65 4.59
CA SER A 22 -0.62 -31.13 5.80
C SER A 22 -2.09 -30.75 5.57
N LEU A 23 -2.81 -31.60 4.85
CA LEU A 23 -4.24 -31.51 4.61
C LEU A 23 -4.97 -32.50 5.53
N ALA A 24 -6.17 -32.15 5.97
CA ALA A 24 -7.05 -33.06 6.69
C ALA A 24 -8.43 -33.10 6.03
N TYR A 25 -8.96 -34.29 5.84
CA TYR A 25 -10.35 -34.49 5.44
C TYR A 25 -11.23 -34.67 6.68
N LEU A 26 -12.29 -33.88 6.78
CA LEU A 26 -13.23 -33.88 7.90
C LEU A 26 -14.51 -34.61 7.48
N PRO A 27 -14.66 -35.90 7.82
CA PRO A 27 -15.77 -36.72 7.32
C PRO A 27 -17.14 -36.24 7.83
N ASN A 28 -17.20 -35.62 9.01
CA ASN A 28 -18.46 -35.17 9.61
C ASN A 28 -19.14 -34.02 8.84
N ILE A 29 -18.37 -33.25 8.07
CA ILE A 29 -18.87 -32.11 7.29
C ILE A 29 -18.51 -32.21 5.81
N ASP A 30 -17.95 -33.34 5.40
CA ASP A 30 -17.49 -33.65 4.04
C ASP A 30 -16.62 -32.54 3.41
N ARG A 31 -15.60 -32.08 4.15
CA ARG A 31 -14.73 -30.97 3.70
C ARG A 31 -13.28 -31.19 4.05
N PHE A 32 -12.40 -30.66 3.22
CA PHE A 32 -10.98 -30.57 3.48
C PHE A 32 -10.62 -29.28 4.20
N ILE A 33 -9.65 -29.37 5.09
CA ILE A 33 -8.99 -28.22 5.71
C ILE A 33 -7.49 -28.32 5.48
N ASP A 34 -6.90 -27.18 5.20
CA ASP A 34 -5.46 -27.00 5.17
C ASP A 34 -4.95 -26.68 6.57
N LEU A 35 -4.08 -27.53 7.13
CA LEU A 35 -3.54 -27.34 8.47
C LEU A 35 -2.43 -26.29 8.52
N ARG A 36 -1.74 -26.01 7.41
CA ARG A 36 -0.72 -24.95 7.32
C ARG A 36 -1.36 -23.59 7.20
N HIS A 37 -2.41 -23.50 6.37
CA HIS A 37 -3.15 -22.26 6.15
C HIS A 37 -4.65 -22.50 6.36
N PRO A 38 -5.16 -22.54 7.60
CA PRO A 38 -6.58 -22.82 7.88
C PRO A 38 -7.57 -21.83 7.26
N LYS A 39 -7.09 -20.65 6.86
CA LYS A 39 -7.88 -19.63 6.16
C LYS A 39 -7.90 -19.83 4.64
N ALA A 40 -6.91 -20.54 4.07
CA ALA A 40 -6.86 -20.83 2.64
C ALA A 40 -8.03 -21.73 2.26
N GLY A 41 -8.96 -21.21 1.46
CA GLY A 41 -10.12 -21.96 0.99
C GLY A 41 -10.96 -22.57 2.13
N ARG A 42 -11.14 -21.85 3.24
CA ARG A 42 -11.79 -22.32 4.48
C ARG A 42 -12.92 -23.36 4.22
N HIS A 43 -12.57 -24.63 4.41
CA HIS A 43 -13.37 -25.83 4.15
C HIS A 43 -13.73 -26.10 2.68
N ILE A 44 -12.80 -26.75 1.96
CA ILE A 44 -12.89 -27.09 0.53
C ILE A 44 -13.73 -28.36 0.35
N LEU A 45 -14.64 -28.35 -0.63
CA LEU A 45 -15.45 -29.52 -0.95
C LEU A 45 -14.63 -30.56 -1.72
N PRO A 46 -14.86 -31.87 -1.47
CA PRO A 46 -14.30 -32.91 -2.32
C PRO A 46 -14.85 -32.81 -3.74
N VAL A 47 -14.00 -33.17 -4.69
CA VAL A 47 -14.43 -33.35 -6.07
C VAL A 47 -14.97 -34.78 -6.20
N LEU A 48 -16.21 -34.90 -6.66
CA LEU A 48 -16.88 -36.17 -6.85
C LEU A 48 -17.00 -36.48 -8.34
N ASN A 49 -16.98 -37.76 -8.70
CA ASN A 49 -17.32 -38.21 -10.05
C ASN A 49 -18.84 -38.28 -10.25
N GLU A 50 -19.28 -38.64 -11.45
CA GLU A 50 -20.71 -38.76 -11.81
C GLU A 50 -21.49 -39.76 -10.93
N ALA A 51 -20.80 -40.75 -10.35
CA ALA A 51 -21.37 -41.74 -9.44
C ALA A 51 -21.35 -41.30 -7.96
N GLY A 52 -20.92 -40.06 -7.66
CA GLY A 52 -20.82 -39.53 -6.30
C GLY A 52 -19.61 -40.05 -5.50
N ARG A 53 -18.66 -40.75 -6.13
CA ARG A 53 -17.41 -41.18 -5.49
C ARG A 53 -16.38 -40.06 -5.56
N MET A 54 -15.68 -39.82 -4.45
CA MET A 54 -14.59 -38.85 -4.39
C MET A 54 -13.44 -39.22 -5.34
N LEU A 55 -13.06 -38.24 -6.15
CA LEU A 55 -11.83 -38.20 -6.93
C LEU A 55 -10.72 -37.65 -6.02
N ARG A 56 -9.92 -38.56 -5.45
CA ARG A 56 -8.98 -38.26 -4.38
C ARG A 56 -7.88 -37.33 -4.84
N ASP A 57 -7.26 -37.63 -5.98
CA ASP A 57 -6.16 -36.82 -6.51
C ASP A 57 -6.64 -35.41 -6.84
N THR A 58 -7.74 -35.29 -7.59
CA THR A 58 -8.33 -34.00 -7.96
C THR A 58 -8.76 -33.19 -6.74
N SER A 59 -9.27 -33.84 -5.69
CA SER A 59 -9.63 -33.17 -4.43
C SER A 59 -8.41 -32.60 -3.72
N ILE A 60 -7.26 -33.31 -3.73
CA ILE A 60 -6.00 -32.80 -3.20
C ILE A 60 -5.53 -31.59 -4.03
N GLN A 61 -5.56 -31.69 -5.36
CA GLN A 61 -5.15 -30.59 -6.23
C GLN A 61 -6.00 -29.34 -6.02
N SER A 62 -7.31 -29.49 -5.83
CA SER A 62 -8.21 -28.38 -5.46
C SER A 62 -7.76 -27.70 -4.16
N CYS A 63 -7.34 -28.48 -3.16
CA CYS A 63 -6.81 -27.92 -1.91
C CYS A 63 -5.50 -27.16 -2.11
N LEU A 64 -4.58 -27.71 -2.90
CA LEU A 64 -3.30 -27.06 -3.18
C LEU A 64 -3.47 -25.79 -4.00
N ALA A 65 -4.40 -25.77 -4.96
CA ALA A 65 -4.73 -24.57 -5.73
C ALA A 65 -5.29 -23.45 -4.82
N ALA A 66 -6.17 -23.79 -3.88
CA ALA A 66 -6.69 -22.83 -2.91
C ALA A 66 -5.61 -22.28 -1.98
N ARG A 67 -4.64 -23.11 -1.57
CA ARG A 67 -3.45 -22.66 -0.83
C ARG A 67 -2.64 -21.67 -1.66
N ALA A 68 -2.31 -22.02 -2.90
CA ALA A 68 -1.50 -21.16 -3.77
C ALA A 68 -2.17 -19.80 -4.02
N ALA A 69 -3.48 -19.77 -4.21
CA ALA A 69 -4.24 -18.52 -4.32
C ALA A 69 -4.15 -17.67 -3.05
N TYR A 70 -4.30 -18.29 -1.88
CA TYR A 70 -4.18 -17.60 -0.59
C TYR A 70 -2.76 -17.05 -0.34
N GLU A 71 -1.74 -17.82 -0.67
CA GLU A 71 -0.33 -17.37 -0.56
C GLU A 71 -0.05 -16.18 -1.49
N ALA A 72 -0.62 -16.18 -2.70
CA ALA A 72 -0.52 -15.04 -3.62
C ALA A 72 -1.18 -13.78 -3.05
N GLU A 73 -2.37 -13.90 -2.44
CA GLU A 73 -3.04 -12.77 -1.77
C GLU A 73 -2.18 -12.20 -0.63
N LEU A 74 -1.57 -13.07 0.19
CA LEU A 74 -0.69 -12.64 1.27
C LEU A 74 0.57 -11.92 0.74
N ALA A 75 1.14 -12.40 -0.36
CA ALA A 75 2.30 -11.76 -0.99
C ALA A 75 1.98 -10.35 -1.50
N GLU A 76 0.81 -10.14 -2.11
CA GLU A 76 0.38 -8.82 -2.56
C GLU A 76 0.11 -7.86 -1.40
N ILE A 77 -0.48 -8.34 -0.29
CA ILE A 77 -0.66 -7.54 0.93
C ILE A 77 0.70 -7.09 1.48
N ALA A 78 1.66 -8.00 1.61
CA ALA A 78 2.99 -7.69 2.11
C ALA A 78 3.70 -6.65 1.22
N LYS A 79 3.58 -6.78 -0.10
CA LYS A 79 4.13 -5.82 -1.05
C LYS A 79 3.49 -4.43 -0.91
N ALA A 80 2.17 -4.37 -0.74
CA ALA A 80 1.47 -3.11 -0.51
C ALA A 80 1.88 -2.43 0.81
N GLU A 81 2.10 -3.22 1.88
CA GLU A 81 2.60 -2.70 3.15
C GLU A 81 4.03 -2.17 3.04
N GLN A 82 4.92 -2.86 2.34
CA GLN A 82 6.27 -2.38 2.06
C GLN A 82 6.26 -1.08 1.26
N GLN A 83 5.40 -0.95 0.24
CA GLN A 83 5.26 0.28 -0.53
C GLN A 83 4.77 1.45 0.34
N LYS A 84 3.80 1.21 1.24
CA LYS A 84 3.35 2.23 2.21
C LYS A 84 4.48 2.67 3.13
N ALA A 85 5.27 1.73 3.65
CA ALA A 85 6.41 2.04 4.51
C ALA A 85 7.48 2.85 3.77
N ALA A 86 7.83 2.46 2.54
CA ALA A 86 8.78 3.18 1.70
C ALA A 86 8.31 4.61 1.38
N LEU A 87 7.01 4.78 1.10
CA LEU A 87 6.42 6.10 0.85
C LEU A 87 6.43 6.96 2.12
N ALA A 88 6.12 6.40 3.29
CA ALA A 88 6.22 7.12 4.55
C ALA A 88 7.66 7.57 4.85
N GLU A 89 8.65 6.72 4.58
CA GLU A 89 10.08 7.05 4.74
C GLU A 89 10.53 8.15 3.77
N GLN A 90 10.04 8.17 2.53
CA GLN A 90 10.31 9.27 1.59
C GLN A 90 9.67 10.59 2.01
N LEU A 91 8.49 10.55 2.63
CA LEU A 91 7.78 11.75 3.08
C LEU A 91 8.33 12.31 4.41
N ALA A 92 8.89 11.47 5.29
CA ALA A 92 9.31 11.88 6.63
C ALA A 92 10.40 12.98 6.65
N PRO A 93 11.44 12.97 5.80
CA PRO A 93 12.42 14.06 5.74
C PRO A 93 11.88 15.34 5.09
N ALA A 94 10.87 15.24 4.22
CA ALA A 94 10.29 16.40 3.53
C ALA A 94 9.20 17.11 4.35
N ALA A 95 8.57 16.41 5.30
CA ALA A 95 7.46 16.94 6.09
C ALA A 95 7.89 17.77 7.30
N ILE A 96 9.14 17.66 7.76
CA ILE A 96 9.69 18.53 8.82
C ILE A 96 10.30 19.75 8.14
N ALA A 97 9.44 20.69 7.73
CA ALA A 97 9.93 22.01 7.38
C ALA A 97 10.72 22.57 8.60
N PRO A 98 11.94 23.09 8.41
CA PRO A 98 12.67 23.74 9.49
C PRO A 98 11.79 24.80 10.13
N CYS A 99 11.84 24.90 11.46
CA CYS A 99 11.07 25.91 12.18
C CYS A 99 11.41 27.28 11.58
N ARG A 100 10.39 27.99 11.11
CA ARG A 100 10.57 29.28 10.39
C ARG A 100 11.31 30.32 11.25
N ALA A 101 11.18 30.22 12.58
CA ALA A 101 11.89 31.05 13.53
C ALA A 101 13.42 30.85 13.51
N ASP A 102 13.89 29.67 13.10
CA ASP A 102 15.32 29.31 13.08
C ASP A 102 15.97 29.60 11.70
N LEU A 103 15.17 30.01 10.71
CA LEU A 103 15.67 30.32 9.37
C LEU A 103 16.36 31.69 9.33
N GLU A 104 17.54 31.75 8.70
CA GLU A 104 18.26 32.99 8.46
C GLU A 104 18.72 33.15 7.00
N GLY A 105 19.02 34.39 6.62
CA GLY A 105 19.68 34.71 5.36
C GLY A 105 18.90 34.23 4.11
N PRO A 106 19.57 33.64 3.11
CA PRO A 106 18.93 33.22 1.86
C PRO A 106 17.83 32.16 2.04
N GLN A 107 17.95 31.28 3.04
CA GLN A 107 16.96 30.24 3.30
C GLN A 107 15.65 30.84 3.84
N ALA A 108 15.76 31.82 4.76
CA ALA A 108 14.61 32.58 5.23
C ALA A 108 13.89 33.32 4.10
N VAL A 109 14.64 33.97 3.21
CA VAL A 109 14.09 34.69 2.05
C VAL A 109 13.36 33.73 1.10
N SER A 110 13.95 32.56 0.80
CA SER A 110 13.32 31.58 -0.08
C SER A 110 12.02 31.02 0.51
N GLN A 111 12.04 30.60 1.78
CA GLN A 111 10.85 30.04 2.42
C GLN A 111 9.74 31.09 2.59
N LEU A 112 10.11 32.34 2.92
CA LEU A 112 9.16 33.44 3.03
C LEU A 112 8.55 33.80 1.66
N ALA A 113 9.32 33.69 0.58
CA ALA A 113 8.81 33.88 -0.78
C ALA A 113 7.77 32.81 -1.15
N ASP A 114 8.00 31.55 -0.76
CA ASP A 114 7.03 30.47 -0.97
C ASP A 114 5.75 30.69 -0.16
N ASP A 115 5.87 31.13 1.10
CA ASP A 115 4.71 31.48 1.93
C ASP A 115 3.93 32.67 1.33
N PHE A 116 4.61 33.68 0.75
CA PHE A 116 3.95 34.78 0.03
C PHE A 116 3.13 34.26 -1.16
N ILE A 117 3.71 33.38 -1.99
CA ILE A 117 3.03 32.79 -3.14
C ILE A 117 1.77 32.05 -2.67
N VAL A 118 1.92 31.12 -1.71
CA VAL A 118 0.81 30.30 -1.22
C VAL A 118 -0.32 31.15 -0.63
N GLN A 119 0.01 32.21 0.12
CA GLN A 119 -0.99 33.08 0.72
C GLN A 119 -1.69 33.97 -0.32
N THR A 120 -0.97 34.50 -1.31
CA THR A 120 -1.59 35.26 -2.42
C THR A 120 -2.54 34.42 -3.27
N THR A 121 -2.31 33.11 -3.36
CA THR A 121 -3.21 32.21 -4.10
C THR A 121 -4.46 31.82 -3.28
N ARG A 122 -4.43 31.94 -1.95
CA ARG A 122 -5.54 31.55 -1.05
C ARG A 122 -6.43 32.72 -0.62
N ASN A 123 -5.89 33.94 -0.52
CA ASN A 123 -6.58 35.15 -0.06
C ASN A 123 -6.21 36.36 -0.95
N ASP A 124 -7.04 37.41 -0.95
CA ASP A 124 -6.83 38.69 -1.69
C ASP A 124 -5.58 39.49 -1.25
N GLY A 125 -4.73 38.94 -0.39
CA GLY A 125 -3.46 39.55 0.02
C GLY A 125 -2.81 38.83 1.19
N VAL A 126 -1.51 39.07 1.37
CA VAL A 126 -0.74 38.51 2.49
C VAL A 126 -0.73 39.50 3.66
N VAL A 127 -1.40 39.14 4.74
CA VAL A 127 -1.42 39.95 5.97
C VAL A 127 -0.28 39.54 6.89
N TRP A 128 0.37 40.52 7.50
CA TRP A 128 1.50 40.30 8.42
C TRP A 128 1.17 39.33 9.56
N ALA A 129 -0.07 39.40 10.06
CA ALA A 129 -0.57 38.50 11.11
C ALA A 129 -0.60 37.02 10.67
N ASP A 130 -0.84 36.74 9.40
CA ASP A 130 -0.88 35.37 8.89
C ASP A 130 0.52 34.78 8.77
N LEU A 131 1.51 35.59 8.39
CA LEU A 131 2.91 35.17 8.39
C LEU A 131 3.41 34.86 9.82
N VAL A 132 3.00 35.65 10.81
CA VAL A 132 3.31 35.35 12.22
C VAL A 132 2.66 34.03 12.66
N ARG A 133 1.42 33.75 12.25
CA ARG A 133 0.75 32.46 12.53
C ARG A 133 1.46 31.26 11.90
N LEU A 134 2.15 31.45 10.77
CA LEU A 134 2.97 30.42 10.15
C LEU A 134 4.26 30.12 10.93
N GLY A 135 4.63 30.99 11.88
CA GLY A 135 5.81 30.84 12.75
C GLY A 135 6.95 31.82 12.47
N TRP A 136 6.72 32.86 11.65
CA TRP A 136 7.71 33.90 11.41
C TRP A 136 7.81 34.89 12.58
N THR A 137 9.03 35.30 12.92
CA THR A 137 9.23 36.34 13.94
C THR A 137 9.16 37.75 13.33
N GLY A 138 8.72 38.73 14.12
CA GLY A 138 8.65 40.14 13.69
C GLY A 138 9.98 40.69 13.13
N PRO A 139 11.14 40.43 13.77
CA PRO A 139 12.45 40.85 13.24
C PRO A 139 12.79 40.23 11.87
N GLN A 140 12.52 38.93 11.66
CA GLN A 140 12.77 38.27 10.37
C GLN A 140 11.91 38.88 9.27
N LEU A 141 10.62 39.11 9.54
CA LEU A 141 9.71 39.73 8.57
C LEU A 141 10.18 41.13 8.18
N LYS A 142 10.59 41.96 9.14
CA LYS A 142 11.15 43.29 8.83
C LYS A 142 12.44 43.22 8.01
N ARG A 143 13.27 42.20 8.23
CA ARG A 143 14.57 42.05 7.56
C ARG A 143 14.48 41.45 6.16
N HIS A 144 13.52 40.54 5.93
CA HIS A 144 13.51 39.68 4.75
C HIS A 144 12.31 39.85 3.81
N SER A 145 11.24 40.55 4.23
CA SER A 145 10.00 40.62 3.44
C SER A 145 10.18 41.22 2.05
N ASP A 146 10.94 42.30 1.91
CA ASP A 146 11.11 42.98 0.61
C ASP A 146 11.86 42.09 -0.39
N ALA A 147 12.94 41.45 0.07
CA ALA A 147 13.70 40.50 -0.75
C ALA A 147 12.83 39.29 -1.12
N ALA A 148 12.04 38.77 -0.18
CA ALA A 148 11.16 37.63 -0.41
C ALA A 148 10.03 37.93 -1.41
N ARG A 149 9.45 39.14 -1.37
CA ARG A 149 8.45 39.59 -2.35
C ARG A 149 8.99 39.66 -3.76
N ILE A 150 10.21 40.17 -3.95
CA ILE A 150 10.86 40.22 -5.27
C ILE A 150 11.08 38.80 -5.81
N VAL A 151 11.54 37.88 -4.95
CA VAL A 151 11.74 36.48 -5.33
C VAL A 151 10.41 35.79 -5.66
N ALA A 152 9.37 36.03 -4.86
CA ALA A 152 8.02 35.49 -5.09
C ALA A 152 7.45 35.95 -6.42
N GLN A 153 7.52 37.26 -6.71
CA GLN A 153 7.06 37.83 -7.97
C GLN A 153 7.77 37.20 -9.17
N ARG A 154 9.12 37.12 -9.14
CA ARG A 154 9.89 36.50 -10.22
C ARG A 154 9.55 35.02 -10.44
N ARG A 155 9.27 34.28 -9.36
CA ARG A 155 8.85 32.87 -9.44
C ARG A 155 7.47 32.74 -10.09
N GLN A 156 6.52 33.60 -9.72
CA GLN A 156 5.18 33.62 -10.32
C GLN A 156 5.23 33.99 -11.80
N GLU A 157 6.01 35.01 -12.19
CA GLU A 157 6.22 35.41 -13.59
C GLU A 157 6.83 34.28 -14.43
N LYS A 158 7.75 33.51 -13.85
CA LYS A 158 8.35 32.35 -14.52
C LYS A 158 7.32 31.22 -14.71
N GLN A 159 6.53 30.92 -13.68
CA GLN A 159 5.49 29.88 -13.75
C GLN A 159 4.40 30.22 -14.78
N THR A 160 3.96 31.47 -14.87
CA THR A 160 2.97 31.88 -15.87
C THR A 160 3.53 31.82 -17.29
N ALA A 161 4.80 32.21 -17.49
CA ALA A 161 5.46 32.10 -18.79
C ALA A 161 5.62 30.64 -19.25
N GLU A 162 5.91 29.71 -18.35
CA GLU A 162 6.03 28.27 -18.66
C GLU A 162 4.68 27.61 -18.97
N VAL A 163 3.57 28.09 -18.40
CA VAL A 163 2.22 27.56 -18.67
C VAL A 163 1.63 28.11 -19.98
N MET A 164 2.08 29.29 -20.41
CA MET A 164 1.63 29.94 -21.65
C MET A 164 2.46 29.58 -22.90
N ALA A 165 3.58 28.88 -22.73
CA ALA A 165 4.46 28.40 -23.80
C ALA A 165 4.10 26.96 -24.20
#